data_AF-A0A1M6KRR9-F1
#
_entry.id   AF-A0A1M6KRR9-F1
#
_cell.length_a   1.000
_cell.length_b   1.000
_cell.length_c   1.000
_cell.angle_alpha   90.00
_cell.angle_beta   90.00
_cell.angle_gamma   90.00
#
_symmetry.space_group_name_H-M   'P 1'
#
loop_
_entity.id
_entity.type
_entity.pdbx_description
1 polymer ?
#
loop_
_entity_poly.entity_id
_entity_poly.type
_entity_poly.pdbx_seq_one_letter_code
_entity_poly.pdbx_strand_id
1 'polypeptide(L)'
;MKDRHSQSKVTFVNSDQAFMQKWLKRLRKDLSQSGRLTELTMHLADNDPERAELWRTKVRAILDEEEKAGTEFVLAVDRWITLKPKATKGPASNDQLDLL
;
A
#
# COMPACT_ATOMS: atom_id res chain seq x y z
N MET A 1 -6.62 -28.78 -47.98
CA MET A 1 -5.93 -29.06 -46.71
C MET A 1 -5.18 -27.80 -46.31
N LYS A 2 -5.72 -27.05 -45.34
CA LYS A 2 -5.11 -25.83 -44.78
C LYS A 2 -5.30 -25.92 -43.28
N ASP A 3 -4.43 -26.70 -42.66
CA ASP A 3 -4.41 -26.90 -41.22
C ASP A 3 -3.08 -26.44 -40.68
N ARG A 4 -3.17 -25.71 -39.56
CA ARG A 4 -2.09 -25.28 -38.66
C ARG A 4 -1.30 -24.05 -39.08
N HIS A 5 -1.69 -22.92 -38.49
CA HIS A 5 -0.78 -22.02 -37.77
C HIS A 5 -1.54 -21.55 -36.53
N SER A 6 -1.31 -22.23 -35.41
CA SER A 6 -0.44 -21.75 -34.32
C SER A 6 -1.18 -20.79 -33.40
N GLN A 7 -1.74 -21.39 -32.35
CA GLN A 7 -1.93 -20.75 -31.06
C GLN A 7 -0.71 -19.90 -30.70
N SER A 8 -0.92 -18.63 -30.43
CA SER A 8 -0.13 -17.85 -29.49
C SER A 8 -1.08 -16.90 -28.79
N LYS A 9 -1.89 -17.48 -27.90
CA LYS A 9 -2.76 -16.74 -27.00
C LYS A 9 -1.84 -16.10 -25.95
N VAL A 10 -1.52 -14.83 -26.17
CA VAL A 10 -0.64 -14.00 -25.32
C VAL A 10 -1.21 -13.96 -23.90
N THR A 11 -0.74 -14.82 -23.02
CA THR A 11 -1.06 -14.83 -21.57
C THR A 11 -0.03 -14.00 -20.81
N PHE A 12 0.12 -12.71 -21.13
CA PHE A 12 1.05 -11.83 -20.42
C PHE A 12 0.35 -10.79 -19.54
N VAL A 13 -0.98 -10.67 -19.61
CA VAL A 13 -1.74 -9.63 -18.88
C VAL A 13 -2.20 -10.03 -17.48
N ASN A 14 -2.06 -11.29 -17.06
CA ASN A 14 -2.67 -11.76 -15.80
C ASN A 14 -1.77 -11.63 -14.55
N SER A 15 -0.46 -11.51 -14.74
CA SER A 15 0.50 -11.50 -13.63
C SER A 15 0.46 -10.19 -12.83
N ASP A 16 0.27 -9.06 -13.52
CA ASP A 16 0.23 -7.73 -12.90
C ASP A 16 -1.01 -7.54 -12.02
N GLN A 17 -2.17 -7.97 -12.53
CA GLN A 17 -3.42 -8.00 -11.76
C GLN A 17 -3.29 -8.87 -10.50
N ALA A 18 -2.75 -10.08 -10.63
CA ALA A 18 -2.56 -10.98 -9.49
C ALA A 18 -1.56 -10.41 -8.46
N PHE A 19 -0.54 -9.68 -8.91
CA PHE A 19 0.39 -8.98 -8.03
C PHE A 19 -0.29 -7.83 -7.29
N MET A 20 -1.03 -6.98 -8.01
CA MET A 20 -1.77 -5.85 -7.43
C MET A 20 -2.77 -6.32 -6.37
N GLN A 21 -3.51 -7.39 -6.64
CA GLN A 21 -4.46 -7.97 -5.69
C GLN A 21 -3.79 -8.47 -4.40
N LYS A 22 -2.63 -9.13 -4.52
CA LYS A 22 -1.84 -9.55 -3.35
C LYS A 22 -1.33 -8.35 -2.55
N TRP A 23 -0.91 -7.28 -3.25
CA TRP A 23 -0.45 -6.05 -2.63
C TRP A 23 -1.59 -5.33 -1.88
N LEU A 24 -2.75 -5.17 -2.51
CA LEU A 24 -3.96 -4.60 -1.88
C LEU A 24 -4.40 -5.41 -0.66
N LYS A 25 -4.36 -6.74 -0.73
CA LYS A 25 -4.67 -7.61 0.42
C LYS A 25 -3.71 -7.39 1.60
N ARG A 26 -2.41 -7.18 1.32
CA ARG A 26 -1.42 -6.82 2.35
C ARG A 26 -1.70 -5.43 2.91
N LEU A 27 -1.99 -4.46 2.05
CA LEU A 27 -2.34 -3.10 2.45
C LEU A 27 -3.58 -3.09 3.35
N ARG A 28 -4.64 -3.82 2.99
CA ARG A 28 -5.86 -3.97 3.82
C ARG A 28 -5.54 -4.46 5.23
N LYS A 29 -4.66 -5.47 5.34
CA LYS A 29 -4.19 -5.99 6.62
C LYS A 29 -3.38 -4.96 7.41
N ASP A 30 -2.53 -4.19 6.73
CA ASP A 30 -1.75 -3.11 7.32
C ASP A 30 -2.68 -2.01 7.89
N LEU A 31 -3.65 -1.58 7.09
CA LEU A 31 -4.61 -0.52 7.44
C LEU A 31 -5.67 -0.97 8.45
N SER A 32 -5.83 -2.29 8.66
CA SER A 32 -6.69 -2.83 9.71
C SER A 32 -6.13 -2.59 11.12
N GLN A 33 -4.85 -2.20 11.24
CA GLN A 33 -4.33 -1.71 12.52
C GLN A 33 -4.88 -0.32 12.80
N SER A 34 -5.45 -0.13 14.00
CA SER A 34 -6.06 1.14 14.42
C SER A 34 -5.14 2.33 14.17
N GLY A 35 -5.67 3.38 13.54
CA GLY A 35 -4.95 4.63 13.24
C GLY A 35 -4.25 4.65 11.88
N ARG A 36 -3.85 3.51 11.30
CA ARG A 36 -3.07 3.48 10.05
C ARG A 36 -3.82 3.98 8.83
N LEU A 37 -5.13 3.69 8.75
CA LEU A 37 -5.98 4.25 7.70
C LEU A 37 -5.99 5.78 7.78
N THR A 38 -6.15 6.33 8.98
CA THR A 38 -6.16 7.79 9.21
C THR A 38 -4.82 8.41 8.83
N GLU A 39 -3.70 7.82 9.29
CA GLU A 39 -2.35 8.28 8.95
C GLU A 39 -2.09 8.27 7.44
N LEU A 40 -2.47 7.18 6.75
CA LEU A 40 -2.33 7.10 5.31
C LEU A 40 -3.18 8.17 4.60
N THR A 41 -4.44 8.34 5.02
CA THR A 41 -5.33 9.34 4.40
C THR A 41 -4.85 10.77 4.62
N MET A 42 -4.29 11.08 5.79
CA MET A 42 -3.66 12.38 6.04
C MET A 42 -2.39 12.57 5.19
N HIS A 43 -1.58 11.51 5.02
CA HIS A 43 -0.40 11.57 4.15
C HIS A 43 -0.79 11.82 2.69
N LEU A 44 -1.80 11.12 2.18
CA LEU A 44 -2.34 11.32 0.82
C LEU A 44 -2.99 12.69 0.64
N ALA A 45 -3.55 13.24 1.71
CA ALA A 45 -4.16 14.55 1.72
C ALA A 45 -3.17 15.71 1.91
N ASP A 46 -1.87 15.44 2.05
CA ASP A 46 -0.86 16.45 2.39
C ASP A 46 -1.19 17.22 3.70
N ASN A 47 -1.73 16.50 4.69
CA ASN A 47 -2.23 17.05 5.96
C ASN A 47 -3.48 17.94 5.86
N ASP A 48 -4.18 17.94 4.72
CA ASP A 48 -5.48 18.60 4.60
C ASP A 48 -6.61 17.70 5.15
N PRO A 49 -7.37 18.14 6.17
CA PRO A 49 -8.37 17.30 6.83
C PRO A 49 -9.60 17.01 5.94
N GLU A 50 -10.02 17.97 5.10
CA GLU A 50 -11.17 17.81 4.20
C GLU A 50 -10.86 16.77 3.11
N ARG A 51 -9.65 16.82 2.56
CA ARG A 51 -9.14 15.84 1.61
C ARG A 51 -8.87 14.48 2.26
N ALA A 52 -8.52 14.43 3.54
CA ALA A 52 -8.31 13.16 4.24
C ALA A 52 -9.59 12.32 4.30
N GLU A 53 -10.76 12.94 4.51
CA GLU A 53 -12.04 12.23 4.48
C GLU A 53 -12.39 11.70 3.08
N LEU A 54 -12.11 12.49 2.04
CA LEU A 54 -12.24 12.06 0.65
C LEU A 54 -11.34 10.86 0.34
N TRP A 55 -10.07 10.95 0.74
CA TRP A 55 -9.11 9.86 0.60
C TRP A 55 -9.50 8.63 1.39
N ARG A 56 -10.13 8.77 2.56
CA ARG A 56 -10.61 7.62 3.34
C ARG A 56 -11.66 6.81 2.59
N THR A 57 -12.60 7.51 1.96
CA THR A 57 -13.63 6.87 1.12
C THR A 57 -12.99 6.22 -0.10
N LYS A 58 -12.08 6.93 -0.77
CA LYS A 58 -11.40 6.44 -1.97
C LYS A 58 -10.50 5.23 -1.70
N VAL A 59 -9.71 5.26 -0.63
CA VAL A 59 -8.89 4.13 -0.16
C VAL A 59 -9.78 2.92 0.09
N ARG A 60 -10.94 3.12 0.73
CA ARG A 60 -11.88 2.01 0.99
C ARG A 60 -12.43 1.41 -0.30
N ALA A 61 -12.85 2.23 -1.26
CA ALA A 61 -13.30 1.76 -2.57
C ALA A 61 -12.18 0.99 -3.32
N ILE A 62 -10.93 1.43 -3.21
CA ILE A 62 -9.77 0.73 -3.79
C ILE A 62 -9.54 -0.63 -3.10
N LEU A 63 -9.66 -0.70 -1.79
CA LEU A 63 -9.46 -1.92 -1.00
C LEU A 63 -10.61 -2.93 -1.13
N ASP A 64 -11.80 -2.46 -1.50
CA ASP A 64 -12.97 -3.29 -1.79
C ASP A 64 -13.08 -3.63 -3.28
N GLU A 65 -12.07 -3.25 -4.08
CA GLU A 65 -11.99 -3.50 -5.52
C GLU A 65 -13.10 -2.80 -6.35
N GLU A 66 -13.84 -1.88 -5.72
CA GLU A 66 -14.83 -1.01 -6.38
C GLU A 66 -14.14 0.00 -7.32
N GLU A 67 -12.95 0.47 -6.94
CA GLU A 67 -12.13 1.37 -7.74
C GLU A 67 -10.73 0.79 -8.00
N LYS A 68 -10.16 1.07 -9.17
CA LYS A 68 -8.78 0.67 -9.47
C LYS A 68 -7.79 1.62 -8.80
N ALA A 69 -6.82 1.04 -8.11
CA ALA A 69 -5.66 1.78 -7.62
C ALA A 69 -4.89 2.42 -8.80
N GLY A 70 -4.86 3.76 -8.83
CA GLY A 70 -4.01 4.50 -9.76
C GLY A 70 -2.53 4.38 -9.39
N THR A 71 -1.64 4.59 -10.35
CA THR A 71 -0.18 4.56 -10.13
C THR A 71 0.26 5.53 -9.04
N GLU A 72 -0.31 6.73 -8.99
CA GLU A 72 0.01 7.73 -7.96
C GLU A 72 -0.34 7.25 -6.56
N PHE A 73 -1.47 6.56 -6.40
CA PHE A 73 -1.87 5.98 -5.13
C PHE A 73 -0.88 4.90 -4.67
N VAL A 74 -0.49 4.01 -5.57
CA VAL A 74 0.47 2.94 -5.27
C VAL A 74 1.82 3.51 -4.85
N LEU A 75 2.32 4.51 -5.58
CA LEU A 75 3.59 5.17 -5.25
C LEU A 75 3.53 5.93 -3.93
N ALA A 76 2.42 6.61 -3.64
CA ALA A 76 2.24 7.34 -2.39
C ALA A 76 2.15 6.38 -1.18
N VAL A 77 1.42 5.27 -1.32
CA VAL A 77 1.34 4.23 -0.29
C VAL A 77 2.71 3.56 -0.08
N ASP A 78 3.42 3.22 -1.16
CA ASP A 78 4.75 2.61 -1.09
C ASP A 78 5.75 3.53 -0.39
N ARG A 79 5.73 4.82 -0.73
CA ARG A 79 6.51 5.85 -0.03
C ARG A 79 6.14 5.93 1.45
N TRP A 80 4.85 5.97 1.78
CA TRP A 80 4.40 5.99 3.18
C TRP A 80 4.86 4.74 3.96
N ILE A 81 4.74 3.55 3.38
CA ILE A 81 5.23 2.30 3.98
C ILE A 81 6.75 2.34 4.21
N THR A 82 7.49 2.89 3.25
CA THR A 82 8.97 3.01 3.30
C THR A 82 9.44 4.07 4.28
N LEU A 83 8.72 5.18 4.40
CA LEU A 83 9.00 6.27 5.33
C LEU A 83 8.66 5.94 6.77
N LYS A 84 7.85 4.90 7.03
CA LYS A 84 7.64 4.42 8.39
C LYS A 84 9.01 4.00 8.97
N PRO A 85 9.45 4.59 10.09
CA PRO A 85 10.59 4.04 10.79
C PRO A 85 10.22 2.59 11.13
N LYS A 86 10.96 1.63 10.57
CA LYS A 86 10.96 0.26 11.10
C LYS A 86 11.15 0.44 12.59
N ALA A 87 10.17 0.02 13.41
CA ALA A 87 10.35 -0.04 14.85
C ALA A 87 11.67 -0.75 15.10
N THR A 88 12.70 0.03 15.39
CA THR A 88 14.03 -0.45 15.68
C THR A 88 13.84 -1.23 16.96
N LYS A 89 13.86 -2.57 16.87
CA LYS A 89 14.38 -3.37 17.98
C LYS A 89 15.85 -2.98 18.11
N GLY A 90 16.10 -1.92 18.87
CA GLY A 90 17.39 -1.42 19.33
C GLY A 90 17.25 -1.09 20.82
N PRO A 91 18.26 -1.41 21.63
CA PRO A 91 18.08 -2.05 22.94
C PRO A 91 17.59 -1.09 24.04
N ALA A 92 17.03 -1.70 25.07
CA ALA A 92 16.61 -1.09 26.32
C ALA A 92 17.51 0.08 26.76
N SER A 93 16.88 1.19 27.16
CA SER A 93 17.46 2.13 28.10
C SER A 93 18.00 1.34 29.29
N ASN A 94 19.31 1.14 29.33
CA ASN A 94 20.00 0.78 30.55
C ASN A 94 20.97 1.92 30.81
N ASP A 95 20.70 2.63 31.90
CA ASP A 95 21.66 3.32 32.75
C ASP A 95 23.11 3.25 32.27
N GLN A 96 23.59 4.37 31.74
CA GLN A 96 25.00 4.71 31.91
C GLN A 96 25.08 6.18 32.35
N LEU A 97 24.53 6.43 33.54
CA LEU A 97 25.07 7.44 34.44
C LEU A 97 26.41 6.91 34.97
N ASP A 98 27.48 7.10 34.22
CA ASP A 98 28.82 7.16 34.80
C ASP A 98 29.72 7.94 33.82
N LEU A 99 29.82 9.24 34.06
CA LEU A 99 30.93 10.03 33.56
C LEU A 99 31.42 10.91 34.73
N LEU A 100 32.40 10.33 35.42
CA LEU A 100 33.50 10.92 36.19
C LEU A 100 33.45 12.43 36.50
#